data_AF-A0A1X0NSL3-F1
#
_entry.id   AF-A0A1X0NSL3-F1
#
_cell.length_a   1.000
_cell.length_b   1.000
_cell.length_c   1.000
_cell.angle_alpha   90.00
_cell.angle_beta   90.00
_cell.angle_gamma   90.00
#
_symmetry.space_group_name_H-M   'P 1'
#
loop_
_entity.id
_entity.type
_entity.pdbx_description
1 polymer ?
#
loop_
_entity_poly.entity_id
_entity_poly.type
_entity_poly.pdbx_seq_one_letter_code
_entity_poly.pdbx_strand_id
1 'polypeptide(L)'
;MEELLYIHQSLQESQVADALLHRCLNFAAHRTVRLLHSLRWRLLLGLLSVDVNADNYTEEWIQSTRKHIEEWNNIHNTVEQRSRTVASVGQHSQKKICFGDSDSSDDDNNNNNGENVDNSKVENPLQPTAGGAYALRYLVDEIRTIALKDIVRLHWDLPLFEQENIKETLLNILVNYCLRHNCEYRQGMHEIAAFVLYLTHTDAFLIHNLSREDAGVHTTLLHTFTIVCPLEGVTALSFFIFESIMTSRGLNLSKWFYKNHADDSMRDDIVSAAHKVQGEFLERLDPVLHNQMNVVYSIEGTSYLIRWLRLLFLREFSLIQCADLWDVFLSERFLLGESVYNLSESTVTMFAAVMLLYVKSELMMDCIDALRRVMKYPPVEEIGPLVEMTIAHMRPQRNEMRRHFTPPENEQLQTLIQQQQQKERERKEEEGQQYNNNNNNNNNRGEENKEIEEERIVPKPTRHEMMNQQGLILMTIIENLEKHCFPRANLSPEETVLIMDNYVQSVAELKRVRDVLLSDIENNLYD
;
A
#
# COMPACT_ATOMS: atom_id res chain seq x y z
N MET A 1 -16.31 -11.35 -6.61
CA MET A 1 -17.09 -12.55 -6.24
C MET A 1 -16.18 -13.71 -5.82
N GLU A 2 -15.18 -14.07 -6.63
CA GLU A 2 -14.18 -15.10 -6.30
C GLU A 2 -13.60 -14.97 -4.88
N GLU A 3 -13.15 -13.77 -4.51
CA GLU A 3 -12.62 -13.48 -3.16
C GLU A 3 -13.61 -13.85 -2.03
N LEU A 4 -14.90 -13.50 -2.19
CA LEU A 4 -15.92 -13.77 -1.20
C LEU A 4 -16.25 -15.27 -1.12
N LEU A 5 -16.24 -15.97 -2.25
CA LEU A 5 -16.42 -17.43 -2.29
C LEU A 5 -15.25 -18.14 -1.63
N TYR A 6 -14.02 -17.68 -1.86
CA TYR A 6 -12.83 -18.22 -1.22
C TYR A 6 -12.91 -18.08 0.31
N ILE A 7 -13.28 -16.89 0.80
CA ILE A 7 -13.49 -16.67 2.24
C ILE A 7 -14.62 -17.59 2.75
N HIS A 8 -15.74 -17.67 2.04
CA HIS A 8 -16.86 -18.54 2.42
C HIS A 8 -16.49 -20.02 2.48
N GLN A 9 -15.72 -20.51 1.51
CA GLN A 9 -15.23 -21.88 1.50
C GLN A 9 -14.27 -22.14 2.66
N SER A 10 -13.34 -21.21 2.93
CA SER A 10 -12.41 -21.35 4.07
C SER A 10 -13.12 -21.42 5.43
N LEU A 11 -14.28 -20.77 5.54
CA LEU A 11 -15.14 -20.84 6.73
C LEU A 11 -15.80 -22.22 6.88
N GLN A 12 -16.20 -22.85 5.77
CA GLN A 12 -16.75 -24.22 5.77
C GLN A 12 -15.71 -25.27 6.15
N GLU A 13 -14.44 -25.02 5.79
CA GLU A 13 -13.32 -25.93 6.06
C GLU A 13 -12.68 -25.70 7.45
N SER A 14 -13.14 -24.70 8.21
CA SER A 14 -12.55 -24.28 9.50
C SER A 14 -11.05 -23.98 9.42
N GLN A 15 -10.60 -23.43 8.28
CA GLN A 15 -9.21 -23.09 7.98
C GLN A 15 -9.03 -21.60 7.67
N VAL A 16 -9.88 -20.73 8.23
CA VAL A 16 -9.92 -19.30 7.91
C VAL A 16 -8.57 -18.61 8.06
N ALA A 17 -7.84 -18.87 9.15
CA ALA A 17 -6.54 -18.25 9.41
C ALA A 17 -5.48 -18.69 8.36
N ASP A 18 -5.41 -19.98 8.06
CA ASP A 18 -4.46 -20.57 7.11
C ASP A 18 -4.77 -20.10 5.67
N ALA A 19 -6.06 -20.14 5.29
CA ALA A 19 -6.55 -19.65 4.00
C ALA A 19 -6.34 -18.14 3.82
N LEU A 20 -6.53 -17.35 4.88
CA LEU A 20 -6.26 -15.91 4.89
C LEU A 20 -4.77 -15.64 4.64
N LEU A 21 -3.87 -16.32 5.35
CA LEU A 21 -2.43 -16.17 5.18
C LEU A 21 -1.99 -16.58 3.77
N HIS A 22 -2.46 -17.72 3.27
CA HIS A 22 -2.22 -18.14 1.89
C HIS A 22 -2.72 -17.10 0.89
N ARG A 23 -3.89 -16.50 1.13
CA ARG A 23 -4.44 -15.48 0.23
C ARG A 23 -3.63 -14.18 0.26
N CYS A 24 -3.22 -13.72 1.44
CA CYS A 24 -2.40 -12.53 1.62
C CYS A 24 -0.96 -12.70 1.11
N LEU A 25 -0.44 -13.92 1.07
CA LEU A 25 0.94 -14.22 0.68
C LEU A 25 1.05 -14.95 -0.67
N ASN A 26 -0.04 -15.01 -1.45
CA ASN A 26 -0.02 -15.56 -2.81
C ASN A 26 0.30 -14.47 -3.84
N PHE A 27 1.45 -14.60 -4.50
CA PHE A 27 1.90 -13.71 -5.58
C PHE A 27 1.96 -14.41 -6.94
N ALA A 28 1.50 -15.67 -7.05
CA ALA A 28 1.60 -16.49 -8.26
C ALA A 28 0.81 -15.91 -9.45
N ALA A 29 -0.43 -15.50 -9.22
CA ALA A 29 -1.26 -14.86 -10.24
C ALA A 29 -1.12 -13.34 -10.19
N HIS A 30 -1.34 -12.68 -11.34
CA HIS A 30 -1.56 -11.23 -11.37
C HIS A 30 -2.68 -10.90 -10.38
N ARG A 31 -2.33 -10.20 -9.30
CA ARG A 31 -3.32 -9.76 -8.31
C ARG A 31 -4.26 -8.78 -9.01
N THR A 32 -5.52 -9.19 -9.17
CA THR A 32 -6.53 -8.32 -9.76
C THR A 32 -6.65 -7.06 -8.91
N VAL A 33 -6.83 -5.90 -9.53
CA VAL A 33 -6.94 -4.58 -8.86
C VAL A 33 -8.07 -4.48 -7.80
N ARG A 34 -8.94 -5.49 -7.70
CA ARG A 34 -10.16 -5.51 -6.87
C ARG A 34 -10.10 -6.54 -5.74
N LEU A 35 -9.07 -6.46 -4.91
CA LEU A 35 -8.96 -7.29 -3.69
C LEU A 35 -9.62 -6.58 -2.50
N LEU A 36 -10.19 -7.37 -1.59
CA LEU A 36 -10.86 -6.88 -0.39
C LEU A 36 -9.87 -6.70 0.77
N HIS A 37 -8.89 -5.79 0.61
CA HIS A 37 -7.80 -5.61 1.57
C HIS A 37 -8.28 -5.19 2.96
N SER A 38 -9.22 -4.26 3.06
CA SER A 38 -9.74 -3.81 4.35
C SER A 38 -10.42 -4.94 5.11
N LEU A 39 -11.09 -5.86 4.42
CA LEU A 39 -11.69 -7.05 5.03
C LEU A 39 -10.61 -7.99 5.57
N ARG A 40 -9.57 -8.27 4.76
CA ARG A 40 -8.43 -9.09 5.19
C ARG A 40 -7.71 -8.48 6.38
N TRP A 41 -7.47 -7.17 6.37
CA TRP A 41 -6.78 -6.47 7.45
C TRP A 41 -7.57 -6.50 8.73
N ARG A 42 -8.90 -6.42 8.67
CA ARG A 42 -9.73 -6.60 9.85
C ARG A 42 -9.59 -7.99 10.46
N LEU A 43 -9.44 -9.04 9.65
CA LEU A 43 -9.16 -10.39 10.16
C LEU A 43 -7.73 -10.48 10.73
N LEU A 44 -6.71 -9.99 10.00
CA LEU A 44 -5.31 -10.01 10.43
C LEU A 44 -5.05 -9.18 11.70
N LEU A 45 -5.80 -8.10 11.91
CA LEU A 45 -5.71 -7.22 13.09
C LEU A 45 -6.62 -7.69 14.24
N GLY A 46 -7.37 -8.78 14.07
CA GLY A 46 -8.29 -9.30 15.09
C GLY A 46 -9.53 -8.43 15.33
N LEU A 47 -9.87 -7.51 14.41
CA LEU A 47 -11.12 -6.76 14.43
C LEU A 47 -12.31 -7.64 14.01
N LEU A 48 -12.04 -8.69 13.24
CA LEU A 48 -12.95 -9.80 12.98
C LEU A 48 -12.26 -11.09 13.45
N SER A 49 -13.02 -11.96 14.13
CA SER A 49 -12.50 -13.24 14.60
C SER A 49 -12.26 -14.19 13.42
N VAL A 50 -11.10 -14.84 13.42
CA VAL A 50 -10.80 -15.97 12.52
C VAL A 50 -11.26 -17.31 13.12
N ASP A 51 -11.46 -17.36 14.43
CA ASP A 51 -11.88 -18.54 15.19
C ASP A 51 -13.40 -18.66 15.19
N VAL A 52 -13.98 -18.78 14.00
CA VAL A 52 -15.43 -18.82 13.77
C VAL A 52 -15.82 -20.09 13.02
N ASN A 53 -17.03 -20.59 13.30
CA ASN A 53 -17.61 -21.74 12.59
C ASN A 53 -18.50 -21.27 11.44
N ALA A 54 -18.69 -22.12 10.43
CA ALA A 54 -19.56 -21.84 9.29
C ALA A 54 -21.00 -21.46 9.69
N ASP A 55 -21.49 -21.97 10.82
CA ASP A 55 -22.86 -21.72 11.29
C ASP A 55 -23.02 -20.38 12.03
N ASN A 56 -21.95 -19.83 12.61
CA ASN A 56 -22.03 -18.66 13.50
C ASN A 56 -21.21 -17.44 13.04
N TYR A 57 -20.30 -17.58 12.07
CA TYR A 57 -19.43 -16.47 11.63
C TYR A 57 -20.21 -15.22 11.21
N THR A 58 -21.38 -15.41 10.58
CA THR A 58 -22.21 -14.30 10.12
C THR A 58 -22.68 -13.44 11.30
N GLU A 59 -23.17 -14.07 12.36
CA GLU A 59 -23.64 -13.36 13.55
C GLU A 59 -22.47 -12.68 14.27
N GLU A 60 -21.35 -13.38 14.46
CA GLU A 60 -20.17 -12.85 15.14
C GLU A 60 -19.55 -11.66 14.39
N TRP A 61 -19.35 -11.77 13.07
CA TRP A 61 -18.76 -10.70 12.28
C TRP A 61 -19.68 -9.50 12.18
N ILE A 62 -20.99 -9.72 12.01
CA ILE A 62 -21.97 -8.63 12.00
C ILE A 62 -22.01 -7.93 13.36
N GLN A 63 -22.01 -8.68 14.46
CA GLN A 63 -22.00 -8.11 15.80
C GLN A 63 -20.72 -7.30 16.06
N SER A 64 -19.56 -7.82 15.64
CA SER A 64 -18.29 -7.09 15.73
C SER A 64 -18.32 -5.79 14.90
N THR A 65 -18.81 -5.83 13.66
CA THR A 65 -18.95 -4.63 12.83
C THR A 65 -19.84 -3.58 13.50
N ARG A 66 -21.04 -3.98 13.99
CA ARG A 66 -21.97 -3.06 14.66
C ARG A 66 -21.35 -2.45 15.91
N LYS A 67 -20.69 -3.27 16.73
CA LYS A 67 -20.00 -2.82 17.94
C LYS A 67 -18.97 -1.73 17.63
N HIS A 68 -18.15 -1.92 16.60
CA HIS A 68 -17.19 -0.90 16.17
C HIS A 68 -17.88 0.38 15.70
N ILE A 69 -18.95 0.28 14.90
CA ILE A 69 -19.70 1.46 14.44
C ILE A 69 -20.31 2.23 15.63
N GLU A 70 -20.92 1.52 16.58
CA GLU A 70 -21.46 2.11 17.80
C GLU A 70 -20.37 2.77 18.66
N GLU A 71 -19.23 2.10 18.84
CA GLU A 71 -18.10 2.65 19.59
C GLU A 71 -17.55 3.92 18.93
N TRP A 72 -17.37 3.92 17.61
CA TRP A 72 -16.97 5.11 16.86
C TRP A 72 -17.97 6.26 17.07
N ASN A 73 -19.27 6.00 16.92
CA ASN A 73 -20.30 7.01 17.10
C ASN A 73 -20.27 7.58 18.52
N ASN A 74 -20.06 6.75 19.54
CA ASN A 74 -19.93 7.21 20.92
C ASN A 74 -18.71 8.11 21.13
N ILE A 75 -17.55 7.73 20.59
CA ILE A 75 -16.31 8.52 20.67
C ILE A 75 -16.50 9.86 19.97
N HIS A 76 -16.94 9.83 18.72
CA HIS A 76 -17.11 11.01 17.88
C HIS A 76 -18.16 11.97 18.47
N ASN A 77 -19.33 11.47 18.88
CA ASN A 77 -20.38 12.29 19.48
C ASN A 77 -19.94 12.90 20.81
N THR A 78 -19.14 12.20 21.62
CA THR A 78 -18.60 12.74 22.87
C THR A 78 -17.69 13.95 22.61
N VAL A 79 -16.82 13.85 21.61
CA VAL A 79 -15.93 14.96 21.22
C VAL A 79 -16.72 16.15 20.69
N GLU A 80 -17.71 15.89 19.83
CA GLU A 80 -18.60 16.92 19.26
C GLU A 80 -19.43 17.63 20.34
N GLN A 81 -20.09 16.87 21.23
CA GLN A 81 -20.92 17.44 22.30
C GLN A 81 -20.10 18.30 23.26
N ARG A 82 -18.95 17.81 23.71
CA ARG A 82 -18.06 18.57 24.61
C ARG A 82 -17.52 19.83 23.95
N SER A 83 -17.32 19.81 22.63
CA SER A 83 -16.91 20.99 21.86
C SER A 83 -18.04 22.01 21.67
N ARG A 84 -19.29 21.56 21.55
CA ARG A 84 -20.48 22.43 21.32
C ARG A 84 -20.99 23.11 22.59
N THR A 85 -20.97 22.46 23.75
CA THR A 85 -21.41 23.06 25.03
C THR A 85 -20.66 24.36 25.35
N VAL A 86 -19.43 24.49 24.88
CA VAL A 86 -18.60 25.71 25.01
C VAL A 86 -19.08 26.84 24.09
N ALA A 87 -19.48 26.51 22.85
CA ALA A 87 -19.96 27.48 21.87
C ALA A 87 -21.24 28.18 22.32
N SER A 88 -22.15 27.47 23.01
CA SER A 88 -23.37 28.06 23.59
C SER A 88 -23.09 29.02 24.76
N VAL A 89 -22.04 28.78 25.55
CA VAL A 89 -21.64 29.65 26.68
C VAL A 89 -20.96 30.93 26.18
N GLY A 90 -20.17 30.85 25.09
CA GLY A 90 -19.53 32.01 24.46
C GLY A 90 -20.49 32.99 23.76
N GLN A 91 -21.70 32.56 23.38
CA GLN A 91 -22.68 33.45 22.74
C GLN A 91 -23.52 34.28 23.74
N HIS A 92 -23.62 33.87 25.01
CA HIS A 92 -24.40 34.60 26.02
C HIS A 92 -23.63 35.75 26.70
N SER A 93 -22.34 35.92 26.40
CA SER A 93 -21.47 36.93 27.01
C SER A 93 -21.25 38.20 26.16
N GLN A 94 -21.87 38.32 24.98
CA GLN A 94 -21.96 39.61 24.28
C GLN A 94 -23.01 40.54 24.92
N LYS A 95 -22.77 40.96 26.18
CA LYS A 95 -23.42 42.15 26.71
C LYS A 95 -22.88 43.35 25.93
N LYS A 96 -23.75 43.94 25.11
CA LYS A 96 -23.67 45.28 24.51
C LYS A 96 -22.96 46.23 25.48
N ILE A 97 -21.72 46.62 25.17
CA ILE A 97 -21.08 47.76 25.82
C ILE A 97 -21.73 49.00 25.19
N CYS A 98 -22.81 49.49 25.80
CA CYS A 98 -23.31 50.84 25.52
C CYS A 98 -22.41 51.81 26.30
N PHE A 99 -21.59 52.57 25.58
CA PHE A 99 -21.01 53.81 26.07
C PHE A 99 -22.13 54.86 26.13
N GLY A 100 -22.36 55.45 27.31
CA GLY A 100 -23.34 56.51 27.53
C GLY A 100 -23.14 57.13 28.90
N ASP A 101 -22.99 58.45 28.92
CA ASP A 101 -22.47 59.31 29.97
C ASP A 101 -23.40 59.54 31.18
N SER A 102 -22.74 59.95 32.28
CA SER A 102 -23.21 60.89 33.32
C SER A 102 -24.17 60.45 34.45
N ASP A 103 -23.66 60.73 35.65
CA ASP A 103 -24.27 61.38 36.82
C ASP A 103 -25.31 60.69 37.74
N SER A 104 -24.99 60.82 39.03
CA SER A 104 -25.88 61.16 40.15
C SER A 104 -26.48 60.07 41.06
N SER A 105 -26.09 60.21 42.34
CA SER A 105 -26.85 60.14 43.61
C SER A 105 -27.51 58.85 44.11
N ASP A 106 -27.12 58.52 45.36
CA ASP A 106 -27.94 58.18 46.53
C ASP A 106 -29.14 57.22 46.34
N ASP A 107 -29.08 56.03 46.95
CA ASP A 107 -29.75 55.80 48.24
C ASP A 107 -29.70 54.32 48.69
N ASP A 108 -29.60 54.23 50.00
CA ASP A 108 -29.87 53.15 50.95
C ASP A 108 -30.69 51.89 50.57
N ASN A 109 -30.31 50.84 51.31
CA ASN A 109 -31.16 49.92 52.07
C ASN A 109 -31.45 48.48 51.58
N ASN A 110 -30.98 47.59 52.47
CA ASN A 110 -31.69 46.47 53.10
C ASN A 110 -31.78 45.08 52.42
N ASN A 111 -31.11 44.17 53.13
CA ASN A 111 -31.63 42.94 53.73
C ASN A 111 -31.80 41.65 52.90
N ASN A 112 -31.09 40.66 53.45
CA ASN A 112 -31.50 39.28 53.72
C ASN A 112 -31.27 38.21 52.64
N ASN A 113 -30.30 37.36 52.99
CA ASN A 113 -30.42 35.91 53.13
C ASN A 113 -31.06 35.13 52.00
N GLY A 114 -30.26 34.24 51.41
CA GLY A 114 -30.77 32.98 50.91
C GLY A 114 -30.01 32.47 49.71
N GLU A 115 -29.41 31.31 49.90
CA GLU A 115 -29.08 30.33 48.87
C GLU A 115 -27.77 30.54 48.12
N ASN A 116 -26.85 29.63 48.44
CA ASN A 116 -25.69 29.24 47.66
C ASN A 116 -26.08 29.12 46.18
N VAL A 117 -25.81 30.18 45.42
CA VAL A 117 -25.64 30.07 43.98
C VAL A 117 -24.40 29.22 43.80
N ASP A 118 -24.61 27.96 43.43
CA ASP A 118 -23.55 27.06 43.02
C ASP A 118 -22.70 27.80 41.99
N ASN A 119 -21.46 28.08 42.39
CA ASN A 119 -20.50 28.82 41.63
C ASN A 119 -20.10 27.91 40.46
N SER A 120 -20.92 27.90 39.40
CA SER A 120 -20.50 27.51 38.06
C SER A 120 -19.29 28.36 37.75
N LYS A 121 -18.11 27.86 38.08
CA LYS A 121 -16.82 28.46 37.76
C LYS A 121 -16.84 28.66 36.25
N VAL A 122 -17.15 29.87 35.83
CA VAL A 122 -17.06 30.29 34.44
C VAL A 122 -15.58 30.19 34.11
N GLU A 123 -15.21 29.11 33.46
CA GLU A 123 -13.83 28.81 33.08
C GLU A 123 -13.32 29.93 32.17
N ASN A 124 -12.15 30.48 32.48
CA ASN A 124 -11.59 31.59 31.71
C ASN A 124 -11.15 31.09 30.33
N PRO A 125 -11.75 31.56 29.22
CA PRO A 125 -11.40 31.10 27.87
C PRO A 125 -9.96 31.44 27.46
N LEU A 126 -9.32 32.43 28.09
CA LEU A 126 -7.93 32.83 27.82
C LEU A 126 -6.91 32.06 28.68
N GLN A 127 -7.38 31.39 29.74
CA GLN A 127 -6.57 30.51 30.59
C GLN A 127 -7.40 29.28 30.97
N PRO A 128 -7.60 28.34 30.02
CA PRO A 128 -8.38 27.14 30.25
C PRO A 128 -7.76 26.32 31.40
N THR A 129 -8.62 25.78 32.26
CA THR A 129 -8.19 24.82 33.27
C THR A 129 -7.81 23.52 32.56
N ALA A 130 -6.74 22.86 33.00
CA ALA A 130 -6.36 21.56 32.48
C ALA A 130 -7.54 20.56 32.59
N GLY A 131 -7.94 19.98 31.45
CA GLY A 131 -9.09 19.06 31.38
C GLY A 131 -10.47 19.74 31.25
N GLY A 132 -10.53 21.08 31.20
CA GLY A 132 -11.76 21.82 30.97
C GLY A 132 -12.20 21.88 29.51
N ALA A 133 -13.38 22.45 29.27
CA ALA A 133 -14.04 22.35 27.97
C ALA A 133 -13.38 23.28 26.93
N TYR A 134 -12.89 24.45 27.36
CA TYR A 134 -12.08 25.33 26.51
C TYR A 134 -10.72 24.72 26.14
N ALA A 135 -10.10 23.98 27.06
CA ALA A 135 -8.84 23.28 26.80
C ALA A 135 -9.01 22.20 25.72
N LEU A 136 -10.09 21.42 25.80
CA LEU A 136 -10.44 20.43 24.78
C LEU A 136 -10.70 21.09 23.42
N ARG A 137 -11.45 22.21 23.40
CA ARG A 137 -11.74 22.92 22.14
C ARG A 137 -10.46 23.44 21.48
N TYR A 138 -9.57 24.05 22.26
CA TYR A 138 -8.28 24.53 21.75
C TYR A 138 -7.46 23.38 21.15
N LEU A 139 -7.37 22.25 21.86
CA LEU A 139 -6.66 21.06 21.38
C LEU A 139 -7.27 20.51 20.09
N VAL A 140 -8.61 20.41 20.01
CA VAL A 140 -9.32 19.99 18.79
C VAL A 140 -9.01 20.93 17.63
N ASP A 141 -9.16 22.24 17.84
CA ASP A 141 -8.95 23.24 16.79
C ASP A 141 -7.48 23.26 16.34
N GLU A 142 -6.53 23.06 17.25
CA GLU A 142 -5.10 22.92 16.95
C GLU A 142 -4.81 21.71 16.08
N ILE A 143 -5.27 20.51 16.49
CA ILE A 143 -5.10 19.28 15.71
C ILE A 143 -5.73 19.43 14.32
N ARG A 144 -6.96 19.94 14.25
CA ARG A 144 -7.66 20.15 12.97
C ARG A 144 -6.90 21.11 12.06
N THR A 145 -6.38 22.21 12.61
CA THR A 145 -5.65 23.21 11.83
C THR A 145 -4.36 22.63 11.24
N ILE A 146 -3.61 21.84 12.01
CA ILE A 146 -2.37 21.23 11.54
C ILE A 146 -2.66 20.11 10.54
N ALA A 147 -3.58 19.20 10.85
CA ALA A 147 -3.94 18.08 9.99
C ALA A 147 -4.55 18.54 8.65
N LEU A 148 -5.38 19.60 8.65
CA LEU A 148 -5.99 20.13 7.42
C LEU A 148 -4.93 20.63 6.44
N LYS A 149 -3.86 21.28 6.91
CA LYS A 149 -2.77 21.75 6.05
C LYS A 149 -2.09 20.60 5.30
N ASP A 150 -1.98 19.45 5.94
CA ASP A 150 -1.40 18.26 5.35
C ASP A 150 -2.38 17.53 4.43
N ILE A 151 -3.65 17.39 4.83
CA ILE A 151 -4.71 16.76 4.01
C ILE A 151 -4.90 17.51 2.69
N VAL A 152 -4.86 18.85 2.69
CA VAL A 152 -4.99 19.66 1.46
C VAL A 152 -3.82 19.44 0.49
N ARG A 153 -2.66 18.98 0.99
CA ARG A 153 -1.47 18.66 0.19
C ARG A 153 -1.39 17.19 -0.22
N LEU A 154 -2.38 16.38 0.16
CA LEU A 154 -2.46 14.98 -0.24
C LEU A 154 -2.86 14.92 -1.73
N HIS A 155 -1.92 14.53 -2.59
CA HIS A 155 -2.12 14.44 -4.03
C HIS A 155 -1.83 13.02 -4.52
N TRP A 156 -2.88 12.18 -4.56
CA TRP A 156 -2.81 10.80 -5.06
C TRP A 156 -3.52 10.62 -6.41
N ASP A 157 -3.82 11.70 -7.13
CA ASP A 157 -4.54 11.68 -8.42
C ASP A 157 -5.85 10.87 -8.38
N LEU A 158 -6.52 10.87 -7.21
CA LEU A 158 -7.79 10.19 -6.98
C LEU A 158 -8.91 11.21 -6.68
N PRO A 159 -10.00 11.24 -7.47
CA PRO A 159 -11.11 12.17 -7.26
C PRO A 159 -11.76 12.08 -5.87
N LEU A 160 -11.64 10.93 -5.21
CA LEU A 160 -12.16 10.70 -3.87
C LEU A 160 -11.64 11.74 -2.85
N PHE A 161 -10.34 12.07 -2.90
CA PHE A 161 -9.72 12.97 -1.91
C PHE A 161 -9.92 14.46 -2.22
N GLU A 162 -10.49 14.79 -3.38
CA GLU A 162 -10.88 16.17 -3.70
C GLU A 162 -12.15 16.57 -2.93
N GLN A 163 -12.99 15.59 -2.59
CA GLN A 163 -14.29 15.81 -1.96
C GLN A 163 -14.17 16.27 -0.49
N GLU A 164 -14.93 17.31 -0.12
CA GLU A 164 -14.84 17.93 1.21
C GLU A 164 -15.30 17.01 2.34
N ASN A 165 -16.30 16.16 2.07
CA ASN A 165 -16.76 15.12 3.02
C ASN A 165 -15.65 14.11 3.36
N ILE A 166 -14.79 13.76 2.41
CA ILE A 166 -13.68 12.84 2.64
C ILE A 166 -12.58 13.51 3.47
N LYS A 167 -12.27 14.79 3.20
CA LYS A 167 -11.34 15.58 4.03
C LYS A 167 -11.84 15.70 5.47
N GLU A 168 -13.12 16.00 5.65
CA GLU A 168 -13.75 16.06 6.97
C GLU A 168 -13.72 14.70 7.67
N THR A 169 -13.96 13.61 6.94
CA THR A 169 -13.85 12.24 7.46
C THR A 169 -12.44 11.95 7.97
N LEU A 170 -11.40 12.30 7.20
CA LEU A 170 -10.01 12.15 7.63
C LEU A 170 -9.67 12.99 8.86
N LEU A 171 -10.12 14.25 8.91
CA LEU A 171 -9.95 15.10 10.08
C LEU A 171 -10.58 14.46 11.32
N ASN A 172 -11.79 13.93 11.19
CA ASN A 172 -12.47 13.26 12.29
C ASN A 172 -11.72 12.02 12.76
N ILE A 173 -11.21 11.18 11.86
CA ILE A 173 -10.38 10.02 12.21
C ILE A 173 -9.15 10.46 13.02
N LEU A 174 -8.41 11.46 12.52
CA LEU A 174 -7.16 11.93 13.13
C LEU A 174 -7.38 12.60 14.49
N VAL A 175 -8.39 13.48 14.60
CA VAL A 175 -8.74 14.15 15.86
C VAL A 175 -9.14 13.13 16.92
N ASN A 176 -10.06 12.22 16.59
CA ASN A 176 -10.53 11.23 17.54
C ASN A 176 -9.40 10.28 17.97
N TYR A 177 -8.47 9.94 17.07
CA TYR A 177 -7.30 9.15 17.43
C TYR A 177 -6.39 9.90 18.40
N CYS A 178 -6.03 11.15 18.08
CA CYS A 178 -5.14 11.98 18.90
C CYS A 178 -5.70 12.19 20.31
N LEU A 179 -7.00 12.47 20.42
CA LEU A 179 -7.67 12.64 21.71
C LEU A 179 -7.75 11.32 22.50
N ARG A 180 -8.09 10.22 21.83
CA ARG A 180 -8.24 8.90 22.49
C ARG A 180 -6.92 8.39 23.06
N HIS A 181 -5.81 8.63 22.35
CA HIS A 181 -4.47 8.19 22.74
C HIS A 181 -3.66 9.27 23.45
N ASN A 182 -4.26 10.43 23.73
CA ASN A 182 -3.61 11.58 24.36
C ASN A 182 -2.27 11.93 23.71
N CYS A 183 -2.26 11.99 22.38
CA CYS A 183 -1.07 12.24 21.58
C CYS A 183 -1.27 13.41 20.61
N GLU A 184 -0.17 14.04 20.22
CA GLU A 184 -0.18 15.11 19.22
C GLU A 184 -0.32 14.54 17.81
N TYR A 185 -0.93 15.29 16.90
CA TYR A 185 -0.85 14.96 15.48
C TYR A 185 0.59 15.10 14.96
N ARG A 186 1.01 14.14 14.12
CA ARG A 186 2.32 14.13 13.46
C ARG A 186 2.16 13.99 11.95
N GLN A 187 2.92 14.79 11.20
CA GLN A 187 2.95 14.73 9.74
C GLN A 187 3.26 13.30 9.26
N GLY A 188 2.47 12.82 8.29
CA GLY A 188 2.49 11.45 7.77
C GLY A 188 1.33 10.59 8.27
N MET A 189 0.74 10.90 9.44
CA MET A 189 -0.45 10.16 9.93
C MET A 189 -1.65 10.31 8.97
N HIS A 190 -1.78 11.46 8.31
CA HIS A 190 -2.83 11.69 7.31
C HIS A 190 -2.72 10.78 6.09
N GLU A 191 -1.50 10.44 5.65
CA GLU A 191 -1.28 9.51 4.53
C GLU A 191 -1.67 8.09 4.92
N ILE A 192 -1.27 7.63 6.11
CA ILE A 192 -1.69 6.32 6.64
C ILE A 192 -3.22 6.25 6.76
N ALA A 193 -3.85 7.25 7.37
CA ALA A 193 -5.30 7.31 7.54
C ALA A 193 -6.03 7.39 6.19
N ALA A 194 -5.52 8.16 5.24
CA ALA A 194 -6.06 8.25 3.88
C ALA A 194 -5.98 6.90 3.17
N PHE A 195 -4.88 6.18 3.30
CA PHE A 195 -4.71 4.90 2.63
C PHE A 195 -5.72 3.87 3.14
N VAL A 196 -5.85 3.78 4.47
CA VAL A 196 -6.83 2.91 5.12
C VAL A 196 -8.27 3.30 4.71
N LEU A 197 -8.60 4.59 4.67
CA LEU A 197 -9.91 5.08 4.26
C LEU A 197 -10.21 4.73 2.80
N TYR A 198 -9.23 4.91 1.91
CA TYR A 198 -9.36 4.57 0.50
C TYR A 198 -9.69 3.10 0.29
N LEU A 199 -8.96 2.19 0.92
CA LEU A 199 -9.19 0.75 0.80
C LEU A 199 -10.53 0.34 1.41
N THR A 200 -10.86 0.88 2.59
CA THR A 200 -12.12 0.57 3.27
C THR A 200 -13.33 1.04 2.46
N HIS A 201 -13.26 2.24 1.88
CA HIS A 201 -14.29 2.75 0.98
C HIS A 201 -14.40 1.90 -0.29
N THR A 202 -13.26 1.56 -0.90
CA THR A 202 -13.22 0.77 -2.15
C THR A 202 -13.86 -0.60 -1.95
N ASP A 203 -13.52 -1.30 -0.87
CA ASP A 203 -14.07 -2.62 -0.56
C ASP A 203 -15.58 -2.56 -0.30
N ALA A 204 -16.04 -1.61 0.53
CA ALA A 204 -17.47 -1.43 0.81
C ALA A 204 -18.25 -1.10 -0.48
N PHE A 205 -17.69 -0.25 -1.35
CA PHE A 205 -18.28 0.10 -2.63
C PHE A 205 -18.33 -1.09 -3.60
N LEU A 206 -17.27 -1.89 -3.68
CA LEU A 206 -17.22 -3.10 -4.50
C LEU A 206 -18.27 -4.12 -4.06
N ILE A 207 -18.37 -4.38 -2.75
CA ILE A 207 -19.36 -5.32 -2.20
C ILE A 207 -20.79 -4.81 -2.45
N HIS A 208 -21.05 -3.52 -2.21
CA HIS A 208 -22.35 -2.93 -2.44
C HIS A 208 -22.80 -3.02 -3.92
N ASN A 209 -21.90 -2.74 -4.86
CA ASN A 209 -22.22 -2.85 -6.29
C ASN A 209 -22.46 -4.30 -6.72
N LEU A 210 -21.62 -5.23 -6.25
CA LEU A 210 -21.83 -6.67 -6.50
C LEU A 210 -23.20 -7.14 -5.97
N SER A 211 -23.63 -6.67 -4.79
CA SER A 211 -24.95 -7.00 -4.24
C SER A 211 -26.12 -6.42 -5.02
N ARG A 212 -25.92 -5.34 -5.80
CA ARG A 212 -26.97 -4.75 -6.65
C ARG A 212 -27.08 -5.45 -8.01
N GLU A 213 -25.97 -5.96 -8.50
CA GLU A 213 -25.88 -6.65 -9.79
C GLU A 213 -26.33 -8.11 -9.69
N ASP A 214 -26.16 -8.76 -8.53
CA ASP A 214 -26.51 -10.17 -8.33
C ASP A 214 -27.97 -10.38 -7.90
N ALA A 215 -28.77 -10.96 -8.80
CA ALA A 215 -30.11 -11.49 -8.51
C ALA A 215 -30.11 -13.04 -8.35
N GLY A 216 -28.93 -13.64 -8.21
CA GLY A 216 -28.71 -15.08 -8.31
C GLY A 216 -28.58 -15.83 -6.97
N VAL A 217 -27.85 -16.96 -7.01
CA VAL A 217 -27.74 -17.93 -5.91
C VAL A 217 -26.94 -17.39 -4.71
N HIS A 218 -26.14 -16.33 -4.89
CA HIS A 218 -25.23 -15.81 -3.87
C HIS A 218 -25.80 -14.63 -3.06
N THR A 219 -27.08 -14.29 -3.24
CA THR A 219 -27.73 -13.14 -2.57
C THR A 219 -27.53 -13.16 -1.05
N THR A 220 -27.67 -14.31 -0.38
CA THR A 220 -27.49 -14.40 1.08
C THR A 220 -26.06 -14.08 1.50
N LEU A 221 -25.07 -14.58 0.75
CA LEU A 221 -23.65 -14.33 1.02
C LEU A 221 -23.30 -12.85 0.85
N LEU A 222 -23.73 -12.24 -0.26
CA LEU A 222 -23.51 -10.82 -0.54
C LEU A 222 -24.22 -9.92 0.46
N HIS A 223 -25.43 -10.29 0.89
CA HIS A 223 -26.15 -9.56 1.93
C HIS A 223 -25.38 -9.58 3.26
N THR A 224 -24.85 -10.75 3.68
CA THR A 224 -23.98 -10.83 4.86
C THR A 224 -22.77 -9.91 4.73
N PHE A 225 -22.03 -9.97 3.63
CA PHE A 225 -20.84 -9.16 3.45
C PHE A 225 -21.14 -7.65 3.31
N THR A 226 -22.31 -7.27 2.82
CA THR A 226 -22.76 -5.87 2.80
C THR A 226 -22.97 -5.33 4.22
N ILE A 227 -23.42 -6.17 5.15
CA ILE A 227 -23.54 -5.80 6.57
C ILE A 227 -22.17 -5.83 7.27
N VAL A 228 -21.29 -6.75 6.90
CA VAL A 228 -19.92 -6.83 7.46
C VAL A 228 -19.06 -5.65 7.00
N CYS A 229 -19.23 -5.17 5.76
CA CYS A 229 -18.52 -4.04 5.16
C CYS A 229 -19.50 -2.95 4.68
N PRO A 230 -20.23 -2.28 5.60
CA PRO A 230 -21.29 -1.34 5.23
C PRO A 230 -20.72 0.00 4.78
N LEU A 231 -21.36 0.63 3.80
CA LEU A 231 -20.99 1.95 3.29
C LEU A 231 -21.08 3.03 4.38
N GLU A 232 -22.12 3.02 5.23
CA GLU A 232 -22.23 3.99 6.32
C GLU A 232 -21.19 3.76 7.44
N GLY A 233 -20.61 2.56 7.51
CA GLY A 233 -19.60 2.19 8.51
C GLY A 233 -18.17 2.46 8.09
N VAL A 234 -17.91 2.92 6.86
CA VAL A 234 -16.55 3.12 6.30
C VAL A 234 -15.68 3.94 7.24
N THR A 235 -16.18 5.05 7.78
CA THR A 235 -15.42 5.92 8.70
C THR A 235 -15.01 5.18 9.97
N ALA A 236 -15.96 4.47 10.60
CA ALA A 236 -15.71 3.74 11.83
C ALA A 236 -14.69 2.62 11.60
N LEU A 237 -14.89 1.81 10.55
CA LEU A 237 -13.98 0.71 10.24
C LEU A 237 -12.58 1.22 9.89
N SER A 238 -12.49 2.31 9.13
CA SER A 238 -11.21 2.96 8.82
C SER A 238 -10.49 3.44 10.09
N PHE A 239 -11.23 4.02 11.05
CA PHE A 239 -10.67 4.44 12.33
C PHE A 239 -10.07 3.26 13.11
N PHE A 240 -10.77 2.13 13.22
CA PHE A 240 -10.27 0.99 13.99
C PHE A 240 -9.11 0.25 13.30
N ILE A 241 -9.11 0.17 11.97
CA ILE A 241 -7.96 -0.36 11.21
C ILE A 241 -6.76 0.56 11.42
N PHE A 242 -6.93 1.87 11.25
CA PHE A 242 -5.89 2.88 11.49
C PHE A 242 -5.35 2.82 12.92
N GLU A 243 -6.23 2.80 13.92
CA GLU A 243 -5.86 2.68 15.34
C GLU A 243 -5.05 1.40 15.60
N SER A 244 -5.49 0.27 15.03
CA SER A 244 -4.80 -1.00 15.23
C SER A 244 -3.40 -0.99 14.61
N ILE A 245 -3.23 -0.41 13.41
CA ILE A 245 -1.92 -0.24 12.77
C ILE A 245 -0.99 0.64 13.62
N MET A 246 -1.51 1.71 14.21
CA MET A 246 -0.72 2.64 15.00
C MET A 246 -0.34 2.12 16.39
N THR A 247 -1.13 1.20 16.96
CA THR A 247 -0.96 0.69 18.34
C THR A 247 -0.36 -0.71 18.39
N SER A 248 -0.04 -1.19 19.59
CA SER A 248 0.51 -2.54 19.83
C SER A 248 -0.41 -3.69 19.40
N ARG A 249 -1.69 -3.42 19.12
CA ARG A 249 -2.62 -4.41 18.58
C ARG A 249 -2.19 -4.87 17.17
N GLY A 250 -1.70 -3.94 16.35
CA GLY A 250 -1.16 -4.22 15.02
C GLY A 250 0.33 -3.94 14.97
N LEU A 251 0.76 -3.09 14.03
CA LEU A 251 2.18 -2.86 13.73
C LEU A 251 2.90 -1.97 14.76
N ASN A 252 2.17 -1.33 15.68
CA ASN A 252 2.74 -0.39 16.66
C ASN A 252 3.50 0.78 16.05
N LEU A 253 3.00 1.29 14.92
CA LEU A 253 3.67 2.34 14.14
C LEU A 253 3.84 3.66 14.92
N SER A 254 3.06 3.90 15.97
CA SER A 254 3.21 5.06 16.86
C SER A 254 4.62 5.24 17.42
N LYS A 255 5.37 4.15 17.67
CA LYS A 255 6.78 4.20 18.09
C LYS A 255 7.70 4.94 17.10
N TRP A 256 7.34 4.96 15.82
CA TRP A 256 8.08 5.66 14.77
C TRP A 256 7.64 7.11 14.54
N PHE A 257 6.52 7.52 15.17
CA PHE A 257 6.02 8.90 15.17
C PHE A 257 6.34 9.66 16.46
N TYR A 258 6.41 8.97 17.60
CA TYR A 258 6.64 9.56 18.91
C TYR A 258 7.93 9.02 19.52
N LYS A 259 8.77 9.92 20.06
CA LYS A 259 9.94 9.52 20.84
C LYS A 259 9.48 9.09 22.24
N ASN A 260 9.68 7.82 22.59
CA ASN A 260 9.44 7.36 23.96
C ASN A 260 10.61 7.80 24.84
N HIS A 261 10.36 8.74 25.76
CA HIS A 261 11.36 9.20 26.74
C HIS A 261 11.57 8.21 27.90
N ALA A 262 10.72 7.18 28.04
CA ALA A 262 10.62 6.38 29.25
C ALA A 262 11.29 4.99 29.19
N ASP A 263 11.69 4.50 28.00
CA ASP A 263 12.22 3.14 27.85
C ASP A 263 13.45 3.12 26.94
N ASP A 264 14.61 3.46 27.52
CA ASP A 264 15.92 3.47 26.85
C ASP A 264 16.47 2.04 26.61
N SER A 265 15.71 1.00 27.00
CA SER A 265 16.18 -0.39 26.99
C SER A 265 15.90 -1.15 25.69
N MET A 266 14.94 -0.71 24.87
CA MET A 266 14.68 -1.27 23.53
C MET A 266 14.45 -0.15 22.51
N ARG A 267 15.53 0.24 21.80
CA ARG A 267 15.52 1.26 20.74
C ARG A 267 14.80 0.78 19.48
N ASP A 268 13.48 0.65 19.55
CA ASP A 268 12.58 0.41 18.41
C ASP A 268 12.00 1.72 17.89
N ASP A 269 12.88 2.71 17.67
CA ASP A 269 12.54 3.98 17.04
C ASP A 269 12.93 3.96 15.56
N ILE A 270 12.38 4.91 14.79
CA ILE A 270 12.58 4.94 13.33
C ILE A 270 14.03 5.22 12.92
N VAL A 271 14.80 5.93 13.75
CA VAL A 271 16.21 6.26 13.47
C VAL A 271 17.07 5.02 13.68
N SER A 272 16.84 4.29 14.77
CA SER A 272 17.42 2.98 15.05
C SER A 272 17.09 1.98 13.93
N ALA A 273 15.83 1.93 13.48
CA ALA A 273 15.43 1.10 12.36
C ALA A 273 16.17 1.47 11.07
N ALA A 274 16.29 2.76 10.73
CA ALA A 274 17.05 3.21 9.56
C ALA A 274 18.54 2.81 9.64
N HIS A 275 19.17 2.96 10.82
CA HIS A 275 20.53 2.51 11.04
C HIS A 275 20.68 0.99 10.93
N LYS A 276 19.72 0.21 11.45
CA LYS A 276 19.73 -1.25 11.30
C LYS A 276 19.60 -1.69 9.84
N VAL A 277 18.69 -1.07 9.08
CA VAL A 277 18.50 -1.40 7.66
C VAL A 277 19.79 -1.21 6.87
N GLN A 278 20.39 -0.01 6.94
CA GLN A 278 21.58 0.28 6.14
C GLN A 278 22.88 -0.25 6.78
N GLY A 279 22.97 -0.31 8.11
CA GLY A 279 24.19 -0.70 8.81
C GLY A 279 24.32 -2.20 9.06
N GLU A 280 23.22 -2.91 9.28
CA GLU A 280 23.27 -4.35 9.60
C GLU A 280 22.66 -5.22 8.49
N PHE A 281 21.47 -4.87 8.00
CA PHE A 281 20.78 -5.70 7.02
C PHE A 281 21.44 -5.61 5.65
N LEU A 282 21.79 -4.40 5.20
CA LEU A 282 22.52 -4.21 3.96
C LEU A 282 23.91 -4.86 4.01
N GLU A 283 24.65 -4.74 5.12
CA GLU A 283 25.95 -5.42 5.29
C GLU A 283 25.80 -6.94 5.13
N ARG A 284 24.77 -7.50 5.76
CA ARG A 284 24.48 -8.94 5.67
C ARG A 284 24.08 -9.38 4.26
N LEU A 285 23.33 -8.57 3.53
CA LEU A 285 22.87 -8.90 2.18
C LEU A 285 23.96 -8.69 1.14
N ASP A 286 24.68 -7.58 1.25
CA ASP A 286 25.71 -7.16 0.29
C ASP A 286 26.76 -6.24 0.96
N PRO A 287 27.87 -6.81 1.47
CA PRO A 287 28.94 -6.05 2.12
C PRO A 287 29.59 -5.00 1.21
N VAL A 288 29.58 -5.23 -0.11
CA VAL A 288 30.20 -4.32 -1.09
C VAL A 288 29.35 -3.07 -1.24
N LEU A 289 28.04 -3.22 -1.44
CA LEU A 289 27.10 -2.11 -1.50
C LEU A 289 27.04 -1.36 -0.16
N HIS A 290 27.07 -2.08 0.97
CA HIS A 290 27.18 -1.49 2.30
C HIS A 290 28.41 -0.58 2.43
N ASN A 291 29.60 -1.07 2.08
CA ASN A 291 30.82 -0.29 2.12
C ASN A 291 30.76 0.94 1.19
N GLN A 292 30.19 0.77 -0.01
CA GLN A 292 30.02 1.85 -0.96
C GLN A 292 29.16 2.98 -0.38
N MET A 293 27.98 2.64 0.17
CA MET A 293 27.03 3.61 0.72
C MET A 293 27.55 4.28 2.00
N ASN A 294 28.10 3.51 2.94
CA ASN A 294 28.49 4.01 4.26
C ASN A 294 29.88 4.64 4.31
N VAL A 295 30.87 4.05 3.61
CA VAL A 295 32.28 4.45 3.73
C VAL A 295 32.68 5.34 2.55
N VAL A 296 32.38 4.93 1.32
CA VAL A 296 32.83 5.66 0.12
C VAL A 296 32.01 6.92 -0.12
N TYR A 297 30.68 6.81 -0.08
CA TYR A 297 29.78 7.94 -0.31
C TYR A 297 29.37 8.67 0.96
N SER A 298 29.46 8.00 2.12
CA SER A 298 28.99 8.53 3.41
C SER A 298 27.54 9.04 3.36
N ILE A 299 26.66 8.33 2.64
CA ILE A 299 25.23 8.63 2.57
C ILE A 299 24.57 8.08 3.82
N GLU A 300 24.07 8.94 4.70
CA GLU A 300 23.39 8.50 5.92
C GLU A 300 22.02 7.89 5.60
N GLY A 301 21.75 6.68 6.09
CA GLY A 301 20.47 6.00 5.86
C GLY A 301 19.24 6.75 6.36
N THR A 302 19.40 7.55 7.41
CA THR A 302 18.35 8.42 7.96
C THR A 302 17.84 9.44 6.95
N SER A 303 18.63 9.82 5.94
CA SER A 303 18.26 10.82 4.93
C SER A 303 17.11 10.37 4.03
N TYR A 304 16.95 9.06 3.79
CA TYR A 304 15.91 8.51 2.91
C TYR A 304 15.04 7.45 3.60
N LEU A 305 15.60 6.59 4.47
CA LEU A 305 14.87 5.48 5.08
C LEU A 305 13.78 5.92 6.05
N ILE A 306 13.94 7.05 6.75
CA ILE A 306 12.90 7.57 7.65
C ILE A 306 11.59 7.79 6.88
N ARG A 307 11.68 8.29 5.64
CA ARG A 307 10.51 8.52 4.80
C ARG A 307 9.87 7.21 4.35
N TRP A 308 10.68 6.26 3.88
CA TRP A 308 10.23 4.95 3.41
C TRP A 308 9.52 4.18 4.54
N LEU A 309 10.18 4.09 5.69
CA LEU A 309 9.73 3.29 6.83
C LEU A 309 8.51 3.91 7.52
N ARG A 310 8.51 5.23 7.79
CA ARG A 310 7.40 5.91 8.52
C ARG A 310 6.07 5.72 7.81
N LEU A 311 6.09 5.75 6.48
CA LEU A 311 4.91 5.70 5.64
C LEU A 311 4.65 4.30 5.07
N LEU A 312 5.40 3.28 5.51
CA LEU A 312 5.31 1.91 5.01
C LEU A 312 5.25 1.86 3.48
N PHE A 313 6.17 2.61 2.86
CA PHE A 313 6.43 2.69 1.42
C PHE A 313 5.36 3.36 0.54
N LEU A 314 4.39 4.07 1.14
CA LEU A 314 3.33 4.79 0.40
C LEU A 314 3.81 5.86 -0.59
N ARG A 315 5.09 6.25 -0.54
CA ARG A 315 5.66 7.26 -1.46
C ARG A 315 6.62 6.65 -2.49
N GLU A 316 6.81 5.34 -2.44
CA GLU A 316 7.78 4.59 -3.21
C GLU A 316 7.10 3.66 -4.21
N PHE A 317 5.89 3.19 -3.87
CA PHE A 317 5.09 2.30 -4.70
C PHE A 317 3.68 2.85 -4.93
N SER A 318 2.97 2.29 -5.92
CA SER A 318 1.56 2.59 -6.13
C SER A 318 0.70 2.15 -4.94
N LEU A 319 -0.51 2.72 -4.80
CA LEU A 319 -1.43 2.35 -3.72
C LEU A 319 -1.80 0.86 -3.75
N ILE A 320 -1.91 0.25 -4.94
CA ILE A 320 -2.23 -1.17 -5.10
C ILE A 320 -1.07 -2.02 -4.57
N GLN A 321 0.15 -1.71 -5.00
CA GLN A 321 1.36 -2.39 -4.50
C GLN A 321 1.53 -2.20 -2.99
N CYS A 322 1.24 -1.01 -2.46
CA CYS A 322 1.27 -0.78 -1.02
C CYS A 322 0.24 -1.65 -0.29
N ALA A 323 -0.93 -1.91 -0.88
CA ALA A 323 -1.96 -2.73 -0.25
C ALA A 323 -1.49 -4.19 -0.14
N ASP A 324 -0.85 -4.68 -1.19
CA ASP A 324 -0.20 -5.99 -1.22
C ASP A 324 1.00 -6.09 -0.26
N LEU A 325 1.81 -5.03 -0.13
CA LEU A 325 2.90 -5.00 0.86
C LEU A 325 2.35 -5.02 2.29
N TRP A 326 1.27 -4.29 2.55
CA TRP A 326 0.66 -4.25 3.88
C TRP A 326 -0.05 -5.58 4.22
N ASP A 327 -0.57 -6.32 3.24
CA ASP A 327 -0.99 -7.73 3.44
C ASP A 327 0.19 -8.56 4.00
N VAL A 328 1.41 -8.40 3.47
CA VAL A 328 2.61 -9.11 3.96
C VAL A 328 2.97 -8.68 5.38
N PHE A 329 3.03 -7.38 5.65
CA PHE A 329 3.43 -6.86 6.97
C PHE A 329 2.43 -7.24 8.06
N LEU A 330 1.13 -7.18 7.74
CA LEU A 330 0.07 -7.59 8.66
C LEU A 330 0.01 -9.10 8.82
N SER A 331 0.38 -9.89 7.81
CA SER A 331 0.53 -11.35 7.94
C SER A 331 1.64 -11.73 8.91
N GLU A 332 2.80 -11.06 8.83
CA GLU A 332 3.88 -11.22 9.82
C GLU A 332 3.37 -10.88 11.23
N ARG A 333 2.70 -9.74 11.39
CA ARG A 333 2.13 -9.35 12.68
C ARG A 333 1.13 -10.38 13.21
N PHE A 334 0.27 -10.92 12.35
CA PHE A 334 -0.72 -11.91 12.72
C PHE A 334 -0.07 -13.22 13.21
N LEU A 335 0.96 -13.69 12.50
CA LEU A 335 1.71 -14.90 12.85
C LEU A 335 2.42 -14.81 14.22
N LEU A 336 2.75 -13.61 14.70
CA LEU A 336 3.34 -13.41 16.03
C LEU A 336 2.35 -13.60 17.20
N GLY A 337 1.04 -13.56 16.94
CA GLY A 337 0.00 -13.68 17.96
C GLY A 337 0.11 -12.61 19.05
N GLU A 338 0.20 -13.03 20.31
CA GLU A 338 0.28 -12.13 21.48
C GLU A 338 1.69 -11.54 21.71
N SER A 339 2.69 -11.97 20.93
CA SER A 339 4.07 -11.51 21.08
C SER A 339 4.22 -10.02 20.70
N VAL A 340 5.18 -9.34 21.33
CA VAL A 340 5.48 -7.94 21.02
C VAL A 340 6.04 -7.84 19.60
N TYR A 341 5.35 -7.07 18.75
CA TYR A 341 5.82 -6.75 17.40
C TYR A 341 6.94 -5.69 17.46
N ASN A 342 8.08 -6.00 16.85
CA ASN A 342 9.25 -5.12 16.77
C ASN A 342 9.46 -4.72 15.30
N LEU A 343 9.14 -3.46 14.99
CA LEU A 343 9.24 -2.95 13.61
C LEU A 343 10.68 -2.93 13.12
N SER A 344 11.65 -2.69 14.01
CA SER A 344 13.07 -2.67 13.65
C SER A 344 13.59 -4.02 13.18
N GLU A 345 12.94 -5.13 13.55
CA GLU A 345 13.29 -6.50 13.16
C GLU A 345 12.12 -7.21 12.46
N SER A 346 11.52 -6.52 11.49
CA SER A 346 10.34 -6.98 10.76
C SER A 346 10.60 -7.13 9.26
N THR A 347 9.61 -7.68 8.57
CA THR A 347 9.52 -7.69 7.11
C THR A 347 9.60 -6.28 6.53
N VAL A 348 9.11 -5.24 7.24
CA VAL A 348 9.20 -3.85 6.81
C VAL A 348 10.66 -3.42 6.67
N THR A 349 11.50 -3.62 7.69
CA THR A 349 12.91 -3.22 7.63
C THR A 349 13.73 -4.11 6.69
N MET A 350 13.44 -5.40 6.62
CA MET A 350 14.08 -6.28 5.63
C MET A 350 13.72 -5.89 4.19
N PHE A 351 12.46 -5.53 3.93
CA PHE A 351 12.01 -5.08 2.62
C PHE A 351 12.74 -3.81 2.17
N ALA A 352 12.94 -2.85 3.07
CA ALA A 352 13.74 -1.66 2.78
C ALA A 352 15.21 -2.00 2.40
N ALA A 353 15.81 -3.01 3.02
CA ALA A 353 17.15 -3.46 2.66
C ALA A 353 17.18 -4.16 1.29
N VAL A 354 16.15 -4.96 0.98
CA VAL A 354 15.97 -5.59 -0.35
C VAL A 354 15.73 -4.54 -1.42
N MET A 355 15.00 -3.47 -1.13
CA MET A 355 14.81 -2.35 -2.05
C MET A 355 16.13 -1.69 -2.45
N LEU A 356 17.08 -1.54 -1.52
CA LEU A 356 18.43 -1.03 -1.81
C LEU A 356 19.21 -1.97 -2.71
N LEU A 357 19.10 -3.28 -2.46
CA LEU A 357 19.75 -4.30 -3.28
C LEU A 357 19.18 -4.35 -4.70
N TYR A 358 17.86 -4.17 -4.85
CA TYR A 358 17.19 -4.12 -6.16
C TYR A 358 17.76 -3.03 -7.07
N VAL A 359 18.10 -1.86 -6.50
CA VAL A 359 18.67 -0.73 -7.25
C VAL A 359 20.21 -0.68 -7.19
N LYS A 360 20.87 -1.77 -6.79
CA LYS A 360 22.33 -1.81 -6.55
C LYS A 360 23.14 -1.27 -7.73
N SER A 361 22.81 -1.66 -8.96
CA SER A 361 23.58 -1.25 -10.15
C SER A 361 23.72 0.27 -10.23
N GLU A 362 22.63 0.98 -9.92
CA GLU A 362 22.57 2.44 -9.95
C GLU A 362 23.24 3.06 -8.71
N LEU A 363 23.08 2.42 -7.54
CA LEU A 363 23.76 2.84 -6.31
C LEU A 363 25.28 2.65 -6.36
N MET A 364 25.81 1.87 -7.30
CA MET A 364 27.25 1.63 -7.43
C MET A 364 27.93 2.56 -8.45
N MET A 365 27.19 3.45 -9.12
CA MET A 365 27.73 4.35 -10.16
C MET A 365 28.55 5.49 -9.54
N ASP A 366 27.90 6.43 -8.87
CA ASP A 366 28.52 7.54 -8.15
C ASP A 366 27.62 8.05 -7.02
N CYS A 367 28.18 8.88 -6.14
CA CYS A 367 27.50 9.37 -4.94
C CYS A 367 26.24 10.20 -5.25
N ILE A 368 26.28 11.04 -6.30
CA ILE A 368 25.18 11.93 -6.63
C ILE A 368 24.02 11.11 -7.21
N ASP A 369 24.30 10.18 -8.11
CA ASP A 369 23.27 9.33 -8.69
C ASP A 369 22.71 8.33 -7.68
N ALA A 370 23.54 7.79 -6.78
CA ALA A 370 23.08 6.98 -5.66
C ALA A 370 22.10 7.76 -4.76
N LEU A 371 22.45 9.01 -4.38
CA LEU A 371 21.59 9.87 -3.57
C LEU A 371 20.27 10.19 -4.29
N ARG A 372 20.34 10.56 -5.58
CA ARG A 372 19.14 10.80 -6.40
C ARG A 372 18.24 9.58 -6.46
N ARG A 373 18.83 8.38 -6.61
CA ARG A 373 18.12 7.11 -6.71
C ARG A 373 17.41 6.74 -5.41
N VAL A 374 18.03 6.88 -4.25
CA VAL A 374 17.36 6.60 -2.96
C VAL A 374 16.31 7.67 -2.61
N MET A 375 16.51 8.92 -3.06
CA MET A 375 15.51 9.98 -2.86
C MET A 375 14.29 9.81 -3.78
N LYS A 376 14.50 9.27 -5.00
CA LYS A 376 13.46 8.94 -5.97
C LYS A 376 13.60 7.49 -6.44
N TYR A 377 12.91 6.59 -5.73
CA TYR A 377 12.88 5.18 -6.05
C TYR A 377 12.31 4.95 -7.47
N PRO A 378 12.90 4.03 -8.26
CA PRO A 378 12.39 3.76 -9.61
C PRO A 378 11.03 3.07 -9.53
N PRO A 379 10.18 3.23 -10.55
CA PRO A 379 8.95 2.45 -10.64
C PRO A 379 9.32 0.96 -10.73
N VAL A 380 8.64 0.15 -9.93
CA VAL A 380 8.71 -1.31 -9.96
C VAL A 380 7.41 -1.81 -10.55
N GLU A 381 7.49 -2.72 -11.53
CA GLU A 381 6.28 -3.30 -12.14
C GLU A 381 5.62 -4.28 -11.15
N GLU A 382 6.37 -5.30 -10.73
CA GLU A 382 5.90 -6.35 -9.83
C GLU A 382 6.70 -6.37 -8.53
N ILE A 383 6.01 -6.28 -7.40
CA ILE A 383 6.64 -6.34 -6.07
C ILE A 383 6.88 -7.77 -5.58
N GLY A 384 6.23 -8.78 -6.19
CA GLY A 384 6.32 -10.19 -5.80
C GLY A 384 7.76 -10.71 -5.63
N PRO A 385 8.68 -10.46 -6.59
CA PRO A 385 10.08 -10.87 -6.46
C PRO A 385 10.81 -10.22 -5.28
N LEU A 386 10.53 -8.94 -4.99
CA LEU A 386 11.11 -8.24 -3.84
C LEU A 386 10.57 -8.82 -2.53
N VAL A 387 9.28 -9.17 -2.48
CA VAL A 387 8.65 -9.84 -1.33
C VAL A 387 9.24 -11.23 -1.13
N GLU A 388 9.40 -12.02 -2.19
CA GLU A 388 10.03 -13.35 -2.14
C GLU A 388 11.44 -13.26 -1.53
N MET A 389 12.26 -12.33 -2.03
CA MET A 389 13.60 -12.09 -1.51
C MET A 389 13.57 -11.64 -0.05
N THR A 390 12.63 -10.76 0.32
CA THR A 390 12.46 -10.29 1.70
C THR A 390 12.18 -11.46 2.64
N ILE A 391 11.15 -12.26 2.34
CA ILE A 391 10.78 -13.45 3.11
C ILE A 391 11.94 -14.45 3.15
N ALA A 392 12.74 -14.52 2.09
CA ALA A 392 13.88 -15.41 2.05
C ALA A 392 14.95 -15.10 3.11
N HIS A 393 15.11 -13.81 3.48
CA HIS A 393 16.14 -13.32 4.39
C HIS A 393 15.65 -12.95 5.82
N MET A 394 14.36 -13.13 6.08
CA MET A 394 13.79 -13.03 7.43
C MET A 394 14.38 -14.07 8.39
N ARG A 395 14.43 -13.75 9.70
CA ARG A 395 14.93 -14.66 10.75
C ARG A 395 13.87 -15.14 11.75
N PRO A 396 13.01 -14.29 12.35
CA PRO A 396 12.14 -14.74 13.45
C PRO A 396 10.96 -15.60 12.98
N GLN A 397 10.36 -15.31 11.82
CA GLN A 397 9.12 -15.97 11.35
C GLN A 397 9.23 -16.51 9.93
N ARG A 398 10.47 -16.66 9.44
CA ARG A 398 10.76 -17.06 8.06
C ARG A 398 10.03 -18.34 7.67
N ASN A 399 9.96 -19.33 8.55
CA ASN A 399 9.39 -20.64 8.22
C ASN A 399 7.88 -20.56 8.01
N GLU A 400 7.16 -19.87 8.91
CA GLU A 400 5.70 -19.71 8.79
C GLU A 400 5.34 -18.82 7.59
N MET A 401 6.03 -17.68 7.41
CA MET A 401 5.83 -16.83 6.23
C MET A 401 6.07 -17.60 4.93
N ARG A 402 7.17 -18.38 4.85
CA ARG A 402 7.50 -19.19 3.67
C ARG A 402 6.49 -20.32 3.42
N ARG A 403 5.89 -20.87 4.47
CA ARG A 403 4.88 -21.93 4.34
C ARG A 403 3.64 -21.43 3.61
N HIS A 404 3.24 -20.19 3.84
CA HIS A 404 2.06 -19.59 3.23
C HIS A 404 2.36 -18.82 1.93
N PHE A 405 3.62 -18.47 1.70
CA PHE A 405 4.04 -17.72 0.52
C PHE A 405 3.98 -18.55 -0.76
N THR A 406 3.27 -18.03 -1.76
CA THR A 406 3.29 -18.57 -3.13
C THR A 406 4.03 -17.58 -4.03
N PRO A 407 5.19 -17.96 -4.61
CA PRO A 407 6.00 -17.04 -5.41
C PRO A 407 5.30 -16.66 -6.72
N PRO A 408 5.68 -15.53 -7.34
CA PRO A 408 5.18 -15.16 -8.67
C PRO A 408 5.47 -16.25 -9.71
N GLU A 409 4.52 -16.49 -10.61
CA GLU A 409 4.72 -17.37 -11.76
C GLU A 409 5.78 -16.73 -12.68
N ASN A 410 7.03 -17.06 -12.44
CA ASN A 410 8.09 -16.78 -13.40
C ASN A 410 7.91 -17.74 -14.58
N GLU A 411 7.02 -17.43 -15.53
CA GLU A 411 6.91 -18.17 -16.78
C GLU A 411 8.30 -18.35 -17.40
N GLN A 412 9.14 -17.31 -17.35
CA GLN A 412 10.52 -17.30 -17.85
C GLN A 412 11.49 -18.16 -17.05
N LEU A 413 11.45 -18.16 -15.72
CA LEU A 413 12.35 -18.99 -14.90
C LEU A 413 11.95 -20.46 -14.99
N GLN A 414 10.65 -20.77 -15.07
CA GLN A 414 10.18 -22.13 -15.33
C GLN A 414 10.54 -22.61 -16.74
N THR A 415 10.45 -21.76 -17.78
CA THR A 415 10.95 -22.13 -19.11
C THR A 415 12.46 -22.30 -19.13
N LEU A 416 13.23 -21.43 -18.46
CA LEU A 416 14.69 -21.55 -18.36
C LEU A 416 15.10 -22.82 -17.60
N ILE A 417 14.43 -23.15 -16.50
CA ILE A 417 14.67 -24.37 -15.73
C ILE A 417 14.25 -25.61 -16.55
N GLN A 418 13.12 -25.58 -17.25
CA GLN A 418 12.70 -26.66 -18.14
C GLN A 418 13.65 -26.82 -19.33
N GLN A 419 14.12 -25.74 -19.94
CA GLN A 419 15.08 -25.75 -21.04
C GLN A 419 16.46 -26.24 -20.59
N GLN A 420 16.90 -25.89 -19.39
CA GLN A 420 18.14 -26.43 -18.81
C GLN A 420 18.01 -27.92 -18.50
N GLN A 421 16.88 -28.36 -17.92
CA GLN A 421 16.61 -29.78 -17.67
C GLN A 421 16.45 -30.58 -18.96
N GLN A 422 15.88 -29.99 -20.02
CA GLN A 422 15.77 -30.59 -21.35
C GLN A 422 17.14 -30.72 -22.00
N LYS A 423 17.97 -29.65 -21.98
CA LYS A 423 19.36 -29.69 -22.48
C LYS A 423 20.23 -30.70 -21.73
N GLU A 424 20.02 -30.88 -20.42
CA GLU A 424 20.72 -31.93 -19.65
C GLU A 424 20.24 -33.35 -19.97
N ARG A 425 18.96 -33.53 -20.31
CA ARG A 425 18.42 -34.81 -20.79
C ARG A 425 18.94 -35.14 -22.18
N GLU A 426 18.93 -34.16 -23.09
CA GLU A 426 19.48 -34.28 -24.44
C GLU A 426 20.99 -34.58 -24.41
N ARG A 427 21.78 -33.91 -23.55
CA ARG A 427 23.20 -34.26 -23.35
C ARG A 427 23.41 -35.70 -22.88
N LYS A 428 22.59 -36.19 -21.94
CA LYS A 428 22.68 -37.57 -21.45
C LYS A 428 22.27 -38.58 -22.52
N GLU A 429 21.34 -38.23 -23.39
CA GLU A 429 20.94 -39.04 -24.55
C GLU A 429 22.01 -39.04 -25.65
N GLU A 430 22.65 -37.89 -25.92
CA GLU A 430 23.77 -37.76 -26.85
C GLU A 430 25.03 -38.50 -26.38
N GLU A 431 25.35 -38.44 -25.08
CA GLU A 431 26.44 -39.21 -24.47
C GLU A 431 26.16 -40.73 -24.53
N GLY A 432 24.90 -41.13 -24.36
CA GLY A 432 24.46 -42.52 -24.56
C GLY A 432 24.50 -43.00 -26.01
N GLN A 433 24.26 -42.10 -26.97
CA GLN A 433 24.29 -42.39 -28.41
C GLN A 433 25.72 -42.37 -28.98
N GLN A 434 26.62 -41.52 -28.48
CA GLN A 434 28.05 -41.54 -28.85
C GLN A 434 28.75 -42.82 -28.40
N TYR A 435 28.34 -43.43 -27.28
CA TYR A 435 28.86 -44.72 -26.85
C TYR A 435 28.43 -45.88 -27.78
N ASN A 436 27.29 -45.74 -28.47
CA ASN A 436 26.83 -46.71 -29.47
C ASN A 436 27.38 -46.45 -30.89
N ASN A 437 27.64 -45.19 -31.25
CA ASN A 437 28.10 -44.83 -32.60
C ASN A 437 29.61 -45.02 -32.83
N ASN A 438 30.43 -45.10 -31.77
CA ASN A 438 31.87 -45.36 -31.92
C ASN A 438 32.21 -46.81 -32.33
N ASN A 439 31.23 -47.71 -32.43
CA ASN A 439 31.44 -49.08 -32.91
C ASN A 439 31.16 -49.28 -34.41
N ASN A 440 30.65 -48.29 -35.16
CA ASN A 440 30.07 -48.60 -36.48
C ASN A 440 30.47 -47.76 -37.69
N ASN A 441 31.41 -46.81 -37.63
CA ASN A 441 31.80 -46.06 -38.83
C ASN A 441 33.31 -45.87 -38.98
N ASN A 442 34.01 -46.96 -39.28
CA ASN A 442 35.11 -46.93 -40.23
C ASN A 442 34.53 -47.22 -41.61
N ASN A 443 34.26 -46.19 -42.42
CA ASN A 443 34.53 -46.17 -43.85
C ASN A 443 33.94 -44.94 -44.56
N ASN A 444 34.75 -44.47 -45.51
CA ASN A 444 34.42 -43.64 -46.67
C ASN A 444 34.59 -42.11 -46.59
N ARG A 445 35.69 -41.72 -47.26
CA ARG A 445 35.98 -40.44 -47.93
C ARG A 445 35.07 -40.21 -49.14
N GLY A 446 34.94 -38.93 -49.51
CA GLY A 446 34.49 -38.39 -50.81
C GLY A 446 33.65 -37.13 -50.57
N GLU A 447 34.20 -35.92 -50.59
CA GLU A 447 34.44 -34.99 -51.73
C GLU A 447 33.17 -34.55 -52.50
N GLU A 448 33.15 -33.24 -52.81
CA GLU A 448 32.26 -32.43 -53.70
C GLU A 448 31.27 -31.51 -52.96
N ASN A 449 30.99 -30.25 -53.36
CA ASN A 449 31.61 -29.25 -54.25
C ASN A 449 30.97 -27.90 -53.84
N LYS A 450 31.70 -26.80 -53.96
CA LYS A 450 31.22 -25.43 -53.68
C LYS A 450 30.61 -24.82 -54.95
N GLU A 451 29.35 -24.41 -54.90
CA GLU A 451 28.77 -23.42 -55.81
C GLU A 451 28.54 -22.10 -55.04
N ILE A 452 28.88 -21.00 -55.69
CA ILE A 452 28.79 -19.62 -55.20
C ILE A 452 27.54 -19.02 -55.85
N GLU A 453 26.54 -18.65 -55.05
CA GLU A 453 25.46 -17.74 -55.49
C GLU A 453 25.75 -16.33 -54.97
N GLU A 454 25.83 -15.38 -55.90
CA GLU A 454 25.98 -13.95 -55.67
C GLU A 454 24.66 -13.36 -55.12
N GLU A 455 24.61 -13.03 -53.84
CA GLU A 455 23.52 -12.25 -53.25
C GLU A 455 23.69 -10.75 -53.54
N ARG A 456 22.65 -10.14 -54.14
CA ARG A 456 22.53 -8.69 -54.35
C ARG A 456 22.61 -7.96 -53.02
N ILE A 457 23.65 -7.15 -52.84
CA ILE A 457 23.79 -6.22 -51.72
C ILE A 457 22.75 -5.10 -51.86
N VAL A 458 21.70 -5.16 -51.04
CA VAL A 458 20.80 -4.01 -50.80
C VAL A 458 21.47 -3.11 -49.74
N PRO A 459 21.68 -1.81 -49.99
CA PRO A 459 22.35 -0.95 -49.03
C PRO A 459 21.52 -0.83 -47.74
N LYS A 460 22.17 -1.06 -46.60
CA LYS A 460 21.57 -0.91 -45.26
C LYS A 460 21.11 0.55 -45.07
N PRO A 461 19.87 0.77 -44.60
CA PRO A 461 19.35 2.11 -44.36
C PRO A 461 20.17 2.83 -43.28
N THR A 462 20.32 4.15 -43.43
CA THR A 462 21.06 4.95 -42.45
C THR A 462 20.28 5.09 -41.15
N ARG A 463 20.98 5.30 -40.02
CA ARG A 463 20.39 5.44 -38.68
C ARG A 463 19.24 6.47 -38.62
N HIS A 464 19.35 7.55 -39.39
CA HIS A 464 18.33 8.59 -39.47
C HIS A 464 17.08 8.14 -40.24
N GLU A 465 17.23 7.33 -41.29
CA GLU A 465 16.12 6.75 -42.05
C GLU A 465 15.38 5.69 -41.23
N MET A 466 16.10 4.89 -40.42
CA MET A 466 15.51 3.93 -39.48
C MET A 466 14.70 4.63 -38.39
N MET A 467 15.23 5.70 -37.79
CA MET A 467 14.50 6.48 -36.78
C MET A 467 13.25 7.15 -37.35
N ASN A 468 13.30 7.67 -38.59
CA ASN A 468 12.12 8.25 -39.25
C ASN A 468 11.07 7.18 -39.58
N GLN A 469 11.46 5.99 -40.03
CA GLN A 469 10.53 4.87 -40.23
C GLN A 469 9.88 4.42 -38.92
N GLN A 470 10.66 4.34 -37.84
CA GLN A 470 10.15 4.00 -36.50
C GLN A 470 9.16 5.05 -35.99
N GLY A 471 9.43 6.34 -36.21
CA GLY A 471 8.51 7.43 -35.87
C GLY A 471 7.18 7.35 -36.62
N LEU A 472 7.21 7.01 -37.91
CA LEU A 472 5.99 6.84 -38.72
C LEU A 472 5.17 5.60 -38.29
N ILE A 473 5.83 4.52 -37.92
CA ILE A 473 5.18 3.30 -37.39
C ILE A 473 4.52 3.60 -36.04
N LEU A 474 5.23 4.26 -35.12
CA LEU A 474 4.69 4.68 -33.81
C LEU A 474 3.50 5.62 -33.95
N MET A 475 3.56 6.59 -34.87
CA MET A 475 2.44 7.49 -35.15
C MET A 475 1.19 6.74 -35.61
N THR A 476 1.36 5.77 -36.52
CA THR A 476 0.25 4.93 -37.04
C THR A 476 -0.37 4.07 -35.94
N ILE A 477 0.48 3.53 -35.05
CA ILE A 477 0.06 2.72 -33.90
C ILE A 477 -0.73 3.56 -32.89
N ILE A 478 -0.27 4.78 -32.59
CA ILE A 478 -0.95 5.70 -31.69
C ILE A 478 -2.35 6.04 -32.23
N GLU A 479 -2.46 6.40 -33.52
CA GLU A 479 -3.76 6.71 -34.15
C GLU A 479 -4.74 5.53 -34.12
N ASN A 480 -4.25 4.29 -34.23
CA ASN A 480 -5.09 3.09 -34.18
C ASN A 480 -5.51 2.73 -32.74
N LEU A 481 -4.62 2.91 -31.77
CA LEU A 481 -4.92 2.69 -30.34
C LEU A 481 -5.91 3.74 -29.81
N GLU A 482 -5.79 5.00 -30.22
CA GLU A 482 -6.73 6.06 -29.86
C GLU A 482 -8.16 5.76 -30.34
N LYS A 483 -8.31 5.18 -31.53
CA LYS A 483 -9.63 4.74 -32.05
C LYS A 483 -10.24 3.59 -31.26
N HIS A 484 -9.42 2.73 -30.62
CA HIS A 484 -9.92 1.62 -29.82
C HIS A 484 -10.25 2.04 -28.38
N CYS A 485 -9.42 2.88 -27.77
CA CYS A 485 -9.61 3.38 -26.40
C CYS A 485 -10.73 4.43 -26.29
N PHE A 486 -11.03 5.16 -27.36
CA PHE A 486 -12.13 6.14 -27.42
C PHE A 486 -13.06 5.89 -28.60
N PRO A 487 -13.87 4.81 -28.56
CA PRO A 487 -14.83 4.55 -29.62
C PRO A 487 -15.91 5.63 -29.66
N ARG A 488 -16.25 6.13 -30.85
CA ARG A 488 -17.42 7.02 -31.02
C ARG A 488 -18.69 6.24 -30.63
N ALA A 489 -19.61 6.90 -29.93
CA ALA A 489 -20.84 6.26 -29.48
C ALA A 489 -21.68 5.76 -30.68
N ASN A 490 -22.11 4.49 -30.61
CA ASN A 490 -22.86 3.70 -31.62
C ASN A 490 -22.03 3.16 -32.80
N LEU A 491 -21.16 2.19 -32.53
CA LEU A 491 -20.48 1.38 -33.56
C LEU A 491 -21.27 0.10 -33.88
N SER A 492 -21.29 -0.29 -35.14
CA SER A 492 -21.89 -1.55 -35.59
C SER A 492 -21.02 -2.77 -35.26
N PRO A 493 -21.57 -3.99 -35.22
CA PRO A 493 -20.81 -5.21 -34.95
C PRO A 493 -19.64 -5.46 -35.91
N GLU A 494 -19.80 -5.10 -37.19
CA GLU A 494 -18.75 -5.24 -38.22
C GLU A 494 -17.59 -4.25 -38.00
N GLU A 495 -17.89 -3.02 -37.57
CA GLU A 495 -16.88 -2.01 -37.22
C GLU A 495 -16.10 -2.41 -35.95
N THR A 496 -16.75 -3.12 -35.03
CA THR A 496 -16.11 -3.60 -33.79
C THR A 496 -15.08 -4.69 -34.06
N VAL A 497 -15.38 -5.60 -34.99
CA VAL A 497 -14.43 -6.65 -35.42
C VAL A 497 -13.24 -6.03 -36.15
N LEU A 498 -13.48 -5.07 -37.04
CA LEU A 498 -12.41 -4.37 -37.75
C LEU A 498 -11.49 -3.58 -36.80
N ILE A 499 -12.03 -3.00 -35.73
CA ILE A 499 -11.24 -2.33 -34.69
C ILE A 499 -10.38 -3.33 -33.91
N MET A 500 -10.91 -4.52 -33.59
CA MET A 500 -10.14 -5.57 -32.92
C MET A 500 -8.99 -6.10 -33.78
N ASP A 501 -9.23 -6.34 -35.07
CA ASP A 501 -8.18 -6.80 -35.99
C ASP A 501 -7.08 -5.74 -36.16
N ASN A 502 -7.46 -4.46 -36.26
CA ASN A 502 -6.49 -3.35 -36.30
C ASN A 502 -5.69 -3.19 -35.00
N TYR A 503 -6.29 -3.52 -33.85
CA TYR A 503 -5.59 -3.53 -32.57
C TYR A 503 -4.53 -4.64 -32.52
N VAL A 504 -4.89 -5.86 -32.92
CA VAL A 504 -3.96 -7.00 -32.98
C VAL A 504 -2.80 -6.72 -33.95
N GLN A 505 -3.10 -6.13 -35.11
CA GLN A 505 -2.10 -5.68 -36.08
C GLN A 505 -1.15 -4.63 -35.48
N SER A 506 -1.68 -3.64 -34.76
CA SER A 506 -0.89 -2.57 -34.12
C SER A 506 0.02 -3.09 -33.00
N VAL A 507 -0.43 -4.10 -32.24
CA VAL A 507 0.40 -4.79 -31.24
C VAL A 507 1.52 -5.59 -31.90
N ALA A 508 1.26 -6.24 -33.05
CA ALA A 508 2.29 -6.97 -33.79
C ALA A 508 3.37 -6.02 -34.36
N GLU A 509 2.99 -4.84 -34.83
CA GLU A 509 3.93 -3.81 -35.30
C GLU A 509 4.74 -3.19 -34.16
N LEU A 510 4.13 -2.95 -32.98
CA LEU A 510 4.85 -2.53 -31.77
C LEU A 510 5.93 -3.53 -31.36
N LYS A 511 5.61 -4.82 -31.42
CA LYS A 511 6.58 -5.89 -31.12
C LYS A 511 7.75 -5.87 -32.10
N ARG A 512 7.51 -5.64 -33.40
CA ARG A 512 8.59 -5.49 -34.39
C ARG A 512 9.48 -4.27 -34.11
N VAL A 513 8.91 -3.13 -33.74
CA VAL A 513 9.68 -1.93 -33.38
C VAL A 513 10.53 -2.19 -32.13
N ARG A 514 9.97 -2.83 -31.11
CA ARG A 514 10.70 -3.27 -29.91
C ARG A 514 11.86 -4.19 -30.26
N ASP A 515 11.63 -5.21 -31.08
CA ASP A 515 12.64 -6.22 -31.41
C ASP A 515 13.82 -5.62 -32.19
N VAL A 516 13.55 -4.64 -33.06
CA VAL A 516 14.61 -3.87 -33.75
C VAL A 516 15.41 -3.00 -32.77
N LEU A 517 14.75 -2.29 -31.86
CA LEU A 517 15.42 -1.47 -30.84
C LEU A 517 16.29 -2.31 -29.88
N LEU A 518 15.85 -3.53 -29.55
CA LEU A 518 16.63 -4.46 -28.74
C LEU A 518 17.84 -5.03 -29.51
N SER A 519 17.68 -5.32 -30.81
CA SER A 519 18.79 -5.77 -31.65
C SER A 519 19.87 -4.70 -31.89
N ASP A 520 19.49 -3.41 -31.89
CA ASP A 520 20.45 -2.29 -31.94
C ASP A 520 21.21 -2.12 -30.62
N ILE A 521 20.64 -2.53 -29.49
CA ILE A 521 21.34 -2.52 -28.19
C ILE A 521 22.39 -3.65 -28.14
N GLU A 522 22.06 -4.84 -28.67
CA GLU A 522 23.00 -5.97 -28.73
C GLU A 522 24.19 -5.72 -29.69
N ASN A 523 23.98 -5.03 -30.81
CA ASN A 523 25.06 -4.68 -31.73
C ASN A 523 25.99 -3.57 -31.20
N ASN A 524 25.51 -2.69 -30.31
CA ASN A 524 26.34 -1.67 -29.65
C ASN A 524 27.14 -2.21 -28.44
N LEU A 525 26.98 -3.48 -28.07
CA LEU A 525 27.72 -4.14 -26.99
C LEU A 525 28.99 -4.86 -27.49
N TYR A 526 29.23 -4.90 -28.81
CA TYR A 526 30.38 -5.59 -29.42
C TYR A 526 31.31 -4.68 -30.26
N ASP A 527 31.14 -3.36 -30.22
CA ASP A 527 32.07 -2.38 -30.81
C ASP A 527 32.86 -1.60 -29.74
#